data_AF-A0A2E6W8R5-F1
#
_entry.id   AF-A0A2E6W8R5-F1
#
_cell.length_a   1.000
_cell.length_b   1.000
_cell.length_c   1.000
_cell.angle_alpha   90.00
_cell.angle_beta   90.00
_cell.angle_gamma   90.00
#
_symmetry.space_group_name_H-M   'P 1'
#
loop_
_entity.id
_entity.type
_entity.pdbx_description
1 polymer ?
#
loop_
_entity_poly.entity_id
_entity_poly.type
_entity_poly.pdbx_seq_one_letter_code
_entity_poly.pdbx_strand_id
1 'polypeptide(L)'
;MATVYEIIQGLSQAAANAYDGATDDKGEPLKAGLQREEGDPILDKRVMDGFGIKFYGNMMCLSYMSEVQLKEVYASGFESDVEQRMADIASFLKKEYRKITGESVTLTKEGEIDVHVQNSSRVRSWVNAKLHYKVGGLDETMAVRAEQERQPEDSFRKFLDQGGWTGDGGKRPQNDTRKKES
;
A
#
# COMPACT_ATOMS: atom_id res chain seq x y z
N MET A 1 -16.43 19.00 1.70
CA MET A 1 -15.76 17.86 2.32
C MET A 1 -15.96 16.72 1.37
N ALA A 2 -14.94 16.40 0.58
CA ALA A 2 -15.00 15.30 -0.37
C ALA A 2 -15.47 14.00 0.28
N THR A 3 -16.38 13.31 -0.39
CA THR A 3 -16.79 11.96 -0.04
C THR A 3 -15.64 10.98 -0.25
N VAL A 4 -15.71 9.81 0.39
CA VAL A 4 -14.73 8.73 0.20
C VAL A 4 -14.55 8.39 -1.28
N TYR A 5 -15.64 8.36 -2.04
CA TYR A 5 -15.61 8.08 -3.47
C TYR A 5 -14.85 9.15 -4.26
N GLU A 6 -15.09 10.44 -3.99
CA GLU A 6 -14.40 11.55 -4.65
C GLU A 6 -12.90 11.56 -4.34
N ILE A 7 -12.50 11.23 -3.11
CA ILE A 7 -11.09 11.12 -2.72
C ILE A 7 -10.40 10.00 -3.52
N ILE A 8 -10.99 8.79 -3.52
CA ILE A 8 -10.43 7.64 -4.23
C ILE A 8 -10.41 7.87 -5.74
N GLN A 9 -11.49 8.41 -6.30
CA GLN A 9 -11.60 8.72 -7.72
C GLN A 9 -10.57 9.78 -8.12
N GLY A 10 -10.44 10.87 -7.35
CA GLY A 10 -9.49 11.94 -7.63
C GLY A 10 -8.04 11.45 -7.59
N LEU A 11 -7.67 10.63 -6.61
CA LEU A 11 -6.32 10.06 -6.55
C LEU A 11 -6.06 9.04 -7.67
N SER A 12 -7.07 8.24 -8.03
CA SER A 12 -6.98 7.29 -9.16
C SER A 12 -6.80 8.01 -10.49
N GLN A 13 -7.52 9.12 -10.69
CA GLN A 13 -7.36 9.98 -11.87
C GLN A 13 -6.00 10.68 -11.88
N ALA A 14 -5.53 11.17 -10.73
CA ALA A 14 -4.20 11.76 -10.60
C ALA A 14 -3.09 10.78 -11.02
N ALA A 15 -3.19 9.51 -10.62
CA ALA A 15 -2.25 8.47 -11.06
C ALA A 15 -2.38 8.14 -12.56
N ALA A 16 -3.61 8.09 -13.09
CA ALA A 16 -3.84 7.83 -14.51
C ALA A 16 -3.28 8.92 -15.43
N ASN A 17 -3.25 10.18 -14.98
CA ASN A 17 -2.69 11.29 -15.73
C ASN A 17 -1.16 11.23 -15.86
N ALA A 18 -0.48 10.41 -15.07
CA ALA A 18 0.99 10.27 -15.07
C ALA A 18 1.52 9.29 -16.14
N TYR A 19 0.78 9.08 -17.22
CA TYR A 19 1.23 8.21 -18.30
C TYR A 19 2.44 8.82 -19.03
N ASP A 20 3.21 7.96 -19.69
CA ASP A 20 4.42 8.39 -20.40
C ASP A 20 4.10 9.37 -21.54
N GLY A 21 4.74 10.53 -21.53
CA GLY A 21 4.46 11.62 -22.48
C GLY A 21 3.25 12.49 -22.13
N ALA A 22 2.69 12.40 -20.92
CA ALA A 22 1.65 13.31 -20.47
C ALA A 22 2.12 14.77 -20.48
N THR A 23 1.26 15.67 -20.94
CA THR A 23 1.50 17.12 -20.98
C THR A 23 0.46 17.86 -20.15
N ASP A 24 0.82 19.02 -19.63
CA ASP A 24 -0.12 19.95 -19.03
C ASP A 24 -0.93 20.72 -20.09
N ASP A 25 -1.85 21.57 -19.64
CA ASP A 25 -2.69 22.41 -20.52
C ASP A 25 -1.89 23.40 -21.38
N LYS A 26 -0.61 23.61 -21.05
CA LYS A 26 0.32 24.49 -21.78
C LYS A 26 1.21 23.71 -22.75
N GLY A 27 1.08 22.38 -22.78
CA GLY A 27 1.91 21.49 -23.58
C GLY A 27 3.26 21.14 -22.94
N GLU A 28 3.48 21.51 -21.68
CA GLU A 28 4.71 21.18 -20.95
C GLU A 28 4.65 19.76 -20.39
N PRO A 29 5.75 18.98 -20.37
CA PRO A 29 5.76 17.62 -19.85
C PRO A 29 5.38 17.56 -18.37
N LEU A 30 4.44 16.68 -18.04
CA LEU A 30 4.02 16.41 -16.69
C LEU A 30 5.03 15.48 -16.00
N LYS A 31 5.78 16.02 -15.04
CA LYS A 31 6.82 15.27 -14.31
C LYS A 31 6.27 14.68 -13.02
N ALA A 32 6.22 13.35 -12.94
CA ALA A 32 5.77 12.60 -11.78
C ALA A 32 6.90 12.27 -10.78
N GLY A 33 8.14 12.62 -11.10
CA GLY A 33 9.32 12.32 -10.27
C GLY A 33 9.97 10.98 -10.63
N LEU A 34 9.65 10.44 -11.79
CA LEU A 34 10.18 9.16 -12.27
C LEU A 34 11.62 9.33 -12.79
N GLN A 35 12.42 8.27 -12.67
CA GLN A 35 13.82 8.25 -13.09
C GLN A 35 13.96 8.45 -14.60
N ARG A 36 12.99 7.99 -15.40
CA ARG A 36 12.98 8.25 -16.86
C ARG A 36 12.83 9.72 -17.26
N GLU A 37 12.45 10.60 -16.33
CA GLU A 37 12.26 12.03 -16.57
C GLU A 37 13.55 12.83 -16.38
N GLU A 38 14.62 12.18 -15.93
CA GLU A 38 15.93 12.75 -15.68
C GLU A 38 16.90 12.42 -16.83
N GLY A 39 17.69 13.39 -17.26
CA GLY A 39 18.70 13.23 -18.32
C GLY A 39 18.18 13.52 -19.73
N ASP A 40 18.90 13.01 -20.72
CA ASP A 40 18.62 13.15 -22.15
C ASP A 40 18.20 11.77 -22.74
N PRO A 41 16.94 11.61 -23.16
CA PRO A 41 16.43 10.34 -23.70
C PRO A 41 17.17 9.79 -24.93
N ILE A 42 17.91 10.63 -25.66
CA ILE A 42 18.64 10.26 -26.88
C ILE A 42 20.06 9.81 -26.54
N LEU A 43 20.73 10.52 -25.64
CA LEU A 43 22.14 10.28 -25.30
C LEU A 43 22.31 9.26 -24.18
N ASP A 44 21.35 9.20 -23.25
CA ASP A 44 21.44 8.36 -22.07
C ASP A 44 20.89 6.95 -22.29
N LYS A 45 21.21 6.06 -21.35
CA LYS A 45 20.66 4.70 -21.33
C LYS A 45 19.15 4.76 -21.14
N ARG A 46 18.42 3.87 -21.82
CA ARG A 46 16.98 3.70 -21.59
C ARG A 46 16.71 3.29 -20.14
N VAL A 47 15.89 4.08 -19.46
CA VAL A 47 15.35 3.79 -18.11
C VAL A 47 13.95 3.24 -18.25
N MET A 48 13.65 2.16 -17.53
CA MET A 48 12.33 1.54 -17.48
C MET A 48 11.84 1.59 -16.04
N ASP A 49 10.88 2.48 -15.79
CA ASP A 49 10.27 2.64 -14.48
C ASP A 49 8.80 3.04 -14.57
N GLY A 50 8.11 2.95 -13.43
CA GLY A 50 6.73 3.35 -13.32
C GLY A 50 6.20 3.15 -11.90
N PHE A 51 5.04 3.74 -11.63
CA PHE A 51 4.36 3.61 -10.35
C PHE A 51 2.89 3.24 -10.51
N GLY A 52 2.28 2.81 -9.42
CA GLY A 52 0.86 2.54 -9.33
C GLY A 52 0.36 2.72 -7.91
N ILE A 53 -0.94 2.92 -7.75
CA ILE A 53 -1.59 3.08 -6.44
C ILE A 53 -2.65 2.01 -6.24
N LYS A 54 -2.81 1.56 -5.00
CA LYS A 54 -3.88 0.65 -4.56
C LYS A 54 -4.45 1.13 -3.24
N PHE A 55 -5.75 1.00 -3.05
CA PHE A 55 -6.43 1.39 -1.81
C PHE A 55 -6.88 0.17 -1.02
N TYR A 56 -6.77 0.25 0.30
CA TYR A 56 -7.30 -0.76 1.21
C TYR A 56 -7.62 -0.09 2.56
N GLY A 57 -8.87 -0.18 2.97
CA GLY A 57 -9.35 0.55 4.15
C GLY A 57 -9.15 2.05 4.02
N ASN A 58 -8.51 2.66 5.02
CA ASN A 58 -8.13 4.08 5.03
C ASN A 58 -6.70 4.36 4.51
N MET A 59 -6.05 3.36 3.92
CA MET A 59 -4.68 3.44 3.43
C MET A 59 -4.59 3.35 1.90
N MET A 60 -3.56 3.99 1.37
CA MET A 60 -3.11 3.88 -0.01
C MET A 60 -1.71 3.24 -0.02
N CYS A 61 -1.55 2.15 -0.75
CA CYS A 61 -0.25 1.58 -1.10
C CYS A 61 0.21 2.23 -2.41
N LEU A 62 1.31 2.98 -2.34
CA LEU A 62 2.07 3.38 -3.51
C LEU A 62 3.07 2.26 -3.82
N SER A 63 3.10 1.83 -5.07
CA SER A 63 4.08 0.87 -5.58
C SER A 63 4.90 1.51 -6.69
N TYR A 64 6.22 1.35 -6.64
CA TYR A 64 7.15 1.80 -7.68
C TYR A 64 7.95 0.59 -8.19
N MET A 65 8.12 0.50 -9.50
CA MET A 65 8.93 -0.51 -10.15
C MET A 65 9.98 0.17 -11.02
N SER A 66 11.23 -0.29 -10.93
CA SER A 66 12.32 0.18 -11.79
C SER A 66 13.27 -0.96 -12.16
N GLU A 67 13.82 -0.88 -13.36
CA GLU A 67 14.91 -1.71 -13.83
C GLU A 67 16.25 -0.98 -13.65
N VAL A 68 17.10 -1.50 -12.76
CA VAL A 68 18.40 -0.91 -12.42
C VAL A 68 19.54 -1.87 -12.74
N GLN A 69 20.77 -1.34 -12.79
CA GLN A 69 21.95 -2.21 -12.87
C GLN A 69 22.27 -2.81 -11.51
N LEU A 70 22.78 -4.03 -11.49
CA LEU A 70 23.15 -4.70 -10.23
C LEU A 70 24.19 -3.89 -9.42
N LYS A 71 25.08 -3.16 -10.10
CA LYS A 71 26.04 -2.27 -9.44
C LYS A 71 25.39 -1.09 -8.70
N GLU A 72 24.22 -0.64 -9.16
CA GLU A 72 23.47 0.48 -8.56
C GLU A 72 22.80 0.01 -7.27
N VAL A 73 22.35 -1.24 -7.20
CA VAL A 73 21.81 -1.87 -5.98
C VAL A 73 22.86 -1.92 -4.87
N TYR A 74 24.12 -2.18 -5.22
CA TYR A 74 25.24 -2.21 -4.26
C TYR A 74 25.80 -0.82 -3.92
N ALA A 75 25.29 0.25 -4.55
CA ALA A 75 25.72 1.60 -4.24
C ALA A 75 25.17 2.03 -2.87
N SER A 76 25.96 2.81 -2.13
CA SER A 76 25.51 3.40 -0.87
C SER A 76 24.36 4.37 -1.12
N GLY A 77 23.27 4.27 -0.35
CA GLY A 77 22.14 5.17 -0.44
C GLY A 77 21.02 4.73 -1.39
N PHE A 78 21.13 3.55 -2.02
CA PHE A 78 20.14 3.03 -2.95
C PHE A 78 18.69 3.06 -2.39
N GLU A 79 18.50 2.60 -1.16
CA GLU A 79 17.18 2.59 -0.51
C GLU A 79 16.64 4.01 -0.27
N SER A 80 17.50 4.94 0.12
CA SER A 80 17.15 6.35 0.30
C SER A 80 16.76 7.02 -1.01
N ASP A 81 17.44 6.70 -2.11
CA ASP A 81 17.10 7.19 -3.44
C ASP A 81 15.71 6.70 -3.86
N VAL A 82 15.41 5.43 -3.63
CA VAL A 82 14.09 4.84 -3.91
C VAL A 82 13.01 5.47 -3.03
N GLU A 83 13.28 5.72 -1.75
CA GLU A 83 12.36 6.41 -0.85
C GLU A 83 12.07 7.84 -1.31
N GLN A 84 13.10 8.57 -1.75
CA GLN A 84 12.94 9.91 -2.32
C GLN A 84 12.04 9.89 -3.55
N ARG A 85 12.20 8.89 -4.44
CA ARG A 85 11.29 8.72 -5.60
C ARG A 85 9.85 8.54 -5.18
N MET A 86 9.60 7.73 -4.15
CA MET A 86 8.25 7.54 -3.61
C MET A 86 7.66 8.85 -3.06
N ALA A 87 8.49 9.68 -2.41
CA ALA A 87 8.09 10.99 -1.90
C ALA A 87 7.77 11.99 -3.02
N ASP A 88 8.53 11.97 -4.11
CA ASP A 88 8.29 12.83 -5.28
C ASP A 88 6.98 12.44 -5.97
N ILE A 89 6.72 11.14 -6.15
CA ILE A 89 5.45 10.63 -6.69
C ILE A 89 4.28 10.99 -5.76
N ALA A 90 4.41 10.84 -4.45
CA ALA A 90 3.37 11.23 -3.50
C ALA A 90 3.08 12.74 -3.55
N SER A 91 4.11 13.56 -3.78
CA SER A 91 3.97 15.01 -3.95
C SER A 91 3.28 15.36 -5.26
N PHE A 92 3.60 14.64 -6.34
CA PHE A 92 2.90 14.74 -7.62
C PHE A 92 1.41 14.41 -7.48
N LEU A 93 1.07 13.28 -6.84
CA LEU A 93 -0.32 12.87 -6.62
C LEU A 93 -1.14 13.92 -5.87
N LYS A 94 -0.57 14.56 -4.83
CA LYS A 94 -1.24 15.66 -4.10
C LYS A 94 -1.51 16.88 -5.00
N LYS A 95 -0.56 17.22 -5.88
CA LYS A 95 -0.68 18.36 -6.82
C LYS A 95 -1.77 18.08 -7.86
N GLU A 96 -1.72 16.92 -8.49
CA GLU A 96 -2.71 16.53 -9.51
C GLU A 96 -4.11 16.34 -8.92
N TYR A 97 -4.22 15.73 -7.74
CA TYR A 97 -5.49 15.65 -7.02
C TYR A 97 -6.13 17.03 -6.84
N ARG A 98 -5.33 18.02 -6.44
CA ARG A 98 -5.80 19.40 -6.25
C ARG A 98 -6.21 20.06 -7.56
N LYS A 99 -5.51 19.80 -8.66
CA LYS A 99 -5.89 20.30 -9.99
C LYS A 99 -7.24 19.73 -10.44
N ILE A 100 -7.47 18.43 -10.21
CA ILE A 100 -8.68 17.71 -10.63
C ILE A 100 -9.90 18.10 -9.78
N THR A 101 -9.74 18.06 -8.46
CA THR A 101 -10.87 18.19 -7.52
C THR A 101 -11.07 19.59 -6.96
N GLY A 102 -10.04 20.45 -7.05
CA GLY A 102 -10.02 21.76 -6.40
C GLY A 102 -9.74 21.71 -4.89
N GLU A 103 -9.80 20.54 -4.25
CA GLU A 103 -9.53 20.34 -2.82
C GLU A 103 -8.11 19.78 -2.59
N SER A 104 -7.57 19.92 -1.37
CA SER A 104 -6.30 19.29 -1.00
C SER A 104 -6.51 17.96 -0.29
N VAL A 105 -5.66 16.97 -0.58
CA VAL A 105 -5.61 15.69 0.13
C VAL A 105 -4.31 15.55 0.91
N THR A 106 -4.39 14.95 2.10
CA THR A 106 -3.23 14.63 2.93
C THR A 106 -2.87 13.17 2.75
N LEU A 107 -1.58 12.90 2.50
CA LEU A 107 -1.00 11.55 2.50
C LEU A 107 0.09 11.54 3.55
N THR A 108 -0.11 10.79 4.63
CA THR A 108 0.82 10.63 5.75
C THR A 108 1.48 9.27 5.66
N LYS A 109 2.83 9.22 5.65
CA LYS A 109 3.59 7.97 5.57
C LYS A 109 3.26 7.08 6.78
N GLU A 110 2.98 5.80 6.51
CA GLU A 110 2.71 4.78 7.52
C GLU A 110 3.73 3.65 7.34
N GLY A 111 4.57 3.42 8.35
CA GLY A 111 5.63 2.41 8.31
C GLY A 111 6.87 2.81 7.49
N GLU A 112 7.74 1.83 7.26
CA GLU A 112 8.97 1.95 6.47
C GLU A 112 8.73 1.50 5.02
N ILE A 113 9.68 1.83 4.14
CA ILE A 113 9.61 1.40 2.74
C ILE A 113 9.97 -0.08 2.64
N ASP A 114 9.18 -0.85 1.89
CA ASP A 114 9.49 -2.24 1.54
C ASP A 114 10.11 -2.27 0.15
N VAL A 115 11.41 -2.58 0.06
CA VAL A 115 12.14 -2.64 -1.21
C VAL A 115 12.53 -4.09 -1.52
N HIS A 116 11.90 -4.67 -2.53
CA HIS A 116 12.19 -6.02 -3.00
C HIS A 116 13.02 -5.98 -4.28
N VAL A 117 14.25 -6.51 -4.22
CA VAL A 117 15.16 -6.57 -5.35
C VAL A 117 15.29 -8.00 -5.87
N GLN A 118 15.05 -8.17 -7.18
CA GLN A 118 15.18 -9.46 -7.86
C GLN A 118 16.14 -9.34 -9.04
N ASN A 119 16.99 -10.35 -9.20
CA ASN A 119 17.87 -10.41 -10.36
C ASN A 119 17.05 -10.78 -11.61
N SER A 120 17.17 -9.97 -12.66
CA SER A 120 16.62 -10.28 -14.00
C SER A 120 17.71 -10.88 -14.91
N SER A 121 18.95 -10.40 -14.75
CA SER A 121 20.15 -10.98 -15.37
C SER A 121 21.39 -10.70 -14.53
N ARG A 122 22.54 -11.26 -14.91
CA ARG A 122 23.83 -10.97 -14.25
C ARG A 122 24.22 -9.49 -14.20
N VAL A 123 23.57 -8.63 -15.00
CA VAL A 123 23.85 -7.19 -15.08
C VAL A 123 22.68 -6.35 -14.55
N ARG A 124 21.45 -6.86 -14.58
CA ARG A 124 20.22 -6.08 -14.33
C ARG A 124 19.35 -6.69 -13.24
N SER A 125 18.72 -5.82 -12.47
CA SER A 125 17.82 -6.18 -11.38
C SER A 125 16.49 -5.41 -11.51
N TRP A 126 15.40 -6.07 -11.14
CA TRP A 126 14.11 -5.45 -10.94
C TRP A 126 13.97 -5.05 -9.48
N VAL A 127 13.52 -3.84 -9.25
CA VAL A 127 13.29 -3.26 -7.93
C VAL A 127 11.80 -2.99 -7.84
N ASN A 128 11.14 -3.57 -6.85
CA ASN A 128 9.75 -3.30 -6.53
C ASN A 128 9.70 -2.71 -5.13
N ALA A 129 9.37 -1.42 -5.04
CA ALA A 129 9.22 -0.71 -3.79
C ALA A 129 7.74 -0.50 -3.46
N LYS A 130 7.38 -0.60 -2.18
CA LYS A 130 6.04 -0.31 -1.68
C LYS A 130 6.14 0.61 -0.48
N LEU A 131 5.26 1.61 -0.43
CA LEU A 131 5.12 2.47 0.72
C LEU A 131 3.66 2.78 0.97
N HIS A 132 3.26 2.72 2.24
CA HIS A 132 1.89 2.91 2.66
C HIS A 132 1.67 4.33 3.17
N TYR A 133 0.53 4.91 2.80
CA TYR A 133 0.11 6.24 3.20
C TYR A 133 -1.30 6.21 3.78
N LYS A 134 -1.50 6.78 4.97
CA LYS A 134 -2.83 7.09 5.50
C LYS A 134 -3.40 8.27 4.73
N VAL A 135 -4.59 8.11 4.17
CA VAL A 135 -5.25 9.13 3.34
C VAL A 135 -6.17 9.98 4.23
N GLY A 136 -5.97 11.29 4.22
CA GLY A 136 -6.82 12.25 4.93
C GLY A 136 -8.24 12.27 4.34
N GLY A 137 -9.25 12.32 5.21
CA GLY A 137 -10.66 12.29 4.82
C GLY A 137 -11.26 10.88 4.70
N LEU A 138 -10.45 9.82 4.82
CA LEU A 138 -10.94 8.45 4.99
C LEU A 138 -11.13 8.14 6.49
N ASP A 139 -12.23 7.48 6.83
CA ASP A 139 -12.60 7.17 8.22
C ASP A 139 -11.63 6.12 8.82
N GLU A 140 -11.25 6.30 10.08
CA GLU A 140 -10.46 5.34 10.84
C GLU A 140 -11.20 4.02 11.07
N THR A 141 -12.54 4.02 11.03
CA THR A 141 -13.32 2.77 11.06
C THR A 141 -13.07 1.88 9.85
N MET A 142 -12.61 2.46 8.72
CA MET A 142 -12.22 1.71 7.52
C MET A 142 -10.84 1.07 7.65
N ALA A 143 -10.06 1.36 8.70
CA ALA A 143 -8.74 0.76 8.87
C ALA A 143 -8.82 -0.77 8.82
N VAL A 144 -7.98 -1.39 7.98
CA VAL A 144 -7.82 -2.85 7.94
C VAL A 144 -7.09 -3.26 9.23
N ARG A 145 -7.83 -3.47 10.31
CA ARG A 145 -7.27 -3.93 11.59
C ARG A 145 -6.73 -5.34 11.40
N ALA A 146 -5.46 -5.56 11.72
CA ALA A 146 -4.81 -6.87 11.67
C ALA A 146 -5.51 -7.88 12.59
N GLU A 147 -6.07 -7.40 13.70
CA GLU A 147 -6.86 -8.17 14.64
C GLU A 147 -8.10 -7.36 15.00
N GLN A 148 -9.27 -7.81 14.54
CA GLN A 148 -10.40 -7.70 15.44
C GLN A 148 -10.09 -8.70 16.55
N GLU A 149 -10.08 -8.26 17.81
CA GLU A 149 -10.43 -9.15 18.91
C GLU A 149 -11.83 -9.69 18.58
N ARG A 150 -11.89 -10.75 17.78
CA ARG A 150 -13.12 -11.51 17.58
C ARG A 150 -13.37 -12.12 18.93
N GLN A 151 -14.15 -11.41 19.73
CA GLN A 151 -14.79 -12.01 20.88
C GLN A 151 -15.42 -13.30 20.37
N PRO A 152 -15.06 -14.46 20.93
CA PRO A 152 -15.66 -15.71 20.49
C PRO A 152 -17.17 -15.56 20.60
N GLU A 153 -17.89 -16.08 19.60
CA GLU A 153 -19.35 -16.05 19.58
C GLU A 153 -19.89 -16.59 20.91
N ASP A 154 -21.02 -16.06 21.39
CA ASP A 154 -21.58 -16.45 22.69
C ASP A 154 -21.81 -17.97 22.82
N SER A 155 -22.07 -18.65 21.69
CA SER A 155 -22.14 -20.11 21.57
C SER A 155 -20.81 -20.78 21.89
N PHE A 156 -19.71 -20.25 21.37
CA PHE A 156 -18.35 -20.77 21.56
C PHE A 156 -17.82 -20.48 22.96
N ARG A 157 -18.14 -19.31 23.52
CA ARG A 157 -17.87 -18.99 24.94
C ARG A 157 -18.55 -19.98 25.88
N LYS A 158 -19.85 -20.23 25.68
CA LYS A 158 -20.60 -21.22 26.45
C LYS A 158 -20.01 -22.62 26.32
N PHE A 159 -19.53 -23.01 25.14
CA PHE A 159 -18.85 -24.29 24.94
C PHE A 159 -17.54 -24.40 25.72
N LEU A 160 -16.72 -23.34 25.73
CA LEU A 160 -15.48 -23.29 26.51
C LEU A 160 -15.75 -23.29 28.02
N ASP A 161 -16.73 -22.51 28.50
CA ASP A 161 -17.16 -22.48 29.90
C ASP A 161 -17.71 -23.83 30.37
N GLN A 162 -18.29 -24.60 29.45
CA GLN A 162 -18.69 -25.99 29.65
C GLN A 162 -17.53 -26.97 29.46
N GLY A 163 -16.27 -26.56 29.59
CA GLY A 163 -15.12 -27.47 29.58
C GLY A 163 -14.95 -28.28 28.29
N GLY A 164 -15.49 -27.80 27.16
CA GLY A 164 -15.46 -28.52 25.88
C GLY A 164 -14.07 -28.66 25.26
N TRP A 165 -13.09 -27.85 25.70
CA TRP A 165 -11.74 -27.79 25.13
C TRP A 165 -10.66 -28.56 25.92
N THR A 166 -10.77 -28.69 27.25
CA THR A 166 -9.71 -29.31 28.07
C THR A 166 -9.75 -30.83 28.08
N GLY A 167 -10.74 -31.46 27.43
CA GLY A 167 -10.91 -32.92 27.43
C GLY A 167 -11.44 -33.49 28.74
N ASP A 168 -11.58 -32.68 29.79
CA ASP A 168 -12.11 -33.10 31.11
C ASP A 168 -13.64 -33.26 31.11
N GLY A 169 -14.32 -32.77 30.06
CA GLY A 169 -15.77 -32.78 29.93
C GLY A 169 -16.42 -31.78 30.89
N GLY A 170 -17.29 -30.92 30.36
CA GLY A 170 -18.07 -30.00 31.17
C GLY A 170 -18.90 -30.64 32.27
N LYS A 171 -19.52 -29.78 33.09
CA LYS A 171 -20.63 -30.21 33.93
C LYS A 171 -21.66 -30.93 33.06
N ARG A 172 -21.83 -32.24 33.31
CA ARG A 172 -22.84 -33.05 32.62
C ARG A 172 -24.21 -32.36 32.75
N PRO A 173 -24.98 -32.27 31.66
CA PRO A 173 -26.31 -31.71 31.74
C PRO A 173 -27.17 -32.56 32.68
N GLN A 174 -28.08 -31.92 33.41
CA GLN A 174 -28.85 -32.55 34.50
C GLN A 174 -29.69 -33.76 34.04
N ASN A 175 -29.95 -33.88 32.74
CA ASN A 175 -30.68 -34.98 32.12
C ASN A 175 -29.79 -36.18 31.70
N ASP A 176 -28.47 -36.13 31.90
CA ASP A 176 -27.57 -37.25 31.59
C ASP A 176 -27.57 -38.29 32.73
N THR A 177 -28.32 -39.37 32.54
CA THR A 177 -28.50 -40.47 33.49
C THR A 177 -27.47 -41.60 33.35
N ARG A 178 -26.49 -41.48 32.43
CA ARG A 178 -25.49 -42.52 32.20
C ARG A 178 -24.53 -42.64 33.39
N LYS A 179 -24.16 -43.87 33.79
CA LYS A 179 -23.15 -44.09 34.84
C LYS A 179 -21.81 -43.43 34.46
N LYS A 180 -21.10 -42.87 35.44
CA LYS A 180 -19.71 -42.43 35.26
C LYS A 180 -18.85 -43.69 35.16
N GLU A 181 -18.06 -43.82 34.10
CA GLU A 181 -16.93 -44.76 34.12
C GLU A 181 -15.84 -44.15 35.01
N SER A 182 -15.31 -44.99 35.90
CA SER A 182 -14.27 -44.69 36.88
C SER A 182 -12.91 -44.56 36.25
#